data_AF-A0A9W8WZU7-F1
#
_entry.id   AF-A0A9W8WZU7-F1
#
_cell.length_a   1.000
_cell.length_b   1.000
_cell.length_c   1.000
_cell.angle_alpha   90.00
_cell.angle_beta   90.00
_cell.angle_gamma   90.00
#
_symmetry.space_group_name_H-M   'P 1'
#
loop_
_entity.id
_entity.type
_entity.pdbx_description
1 polymer ?
#
loop_
_entity_poly.entity_id
_entity_poly.type
_entity_poly.pdbx_seq_one_letter_code
_entity_poly.pdbx_strand_id
1 'polypeptide(L)'
;MSWERVDGKGPRWVGDNLPNLPKELQYAQDLPSKVTDTHVFFFGYDRPEPECCLQQWFPSPFSADGKQFHTTEQFMMYHKALLMGDTEVAEKIAGTDTPAKAKQLGREVGYFQQQIWNDNCDRVVEEGNHAKFKQNEELRAVLLGTGQRALVETSPNDRLWGIGFNSEEAEGNEEKWGQNKLGKALERVRERLLKDVS
;
A
#
# COMPACT_ATOMS: atom_id res chain seq x y z
N MET A 1 3.63 -18.39 -12.66
CA MET A 1 3.04 -17.55 -11.60
C MET A 1 2.05 -16.61 -12.27
N SER A 2 0.75 -16.86 -12.11
CA SER A 2 -0.35 -16.16 -12.81
C SER A 2 -1.19 -15.36 -11.84
N TRP A 3 -1.64 -14.20 -12.31
CA TRP A 3 -2.73 -13.44 -11.69
C TRP A 3 -4.03 -14.00 -12.21
N GLU A 4 -4.91 -14.41 -11.31
CA GLU A 4 -6.23 -14.89 -11.68
C GLU A 4 -7.30 -14.03 -11.02
N ARG A 5 -8.32 -13.68 -11.80
CA ARG A 5 -9.56 -13.15 -11.27
C ARG A 5 -10.34 -14.33 -10.74
N VAL A 6 -10.34 -14.51 -9.43
CA VAL A 6 -11.08 -15.59 -8.77
C VAL A 6 -12.40 -15.00 -8.30
N ASP A 7 -13.52 -15.61 -8.72
CA ASP A 7 -14.87 -15.34 -8.19
C ASP A 7 -15.35 -13.88 -8.26
N GLY A 8 -15.01 -13.16 -9.35
CA GLY A 8 -15.42 -11.77 -9.52
C GLY A 8 -14.75 -10.79 -8.56
N LYS A 9 -13.80 -11.28 -7.75
CA LYS A 9 -12.89 -10.46 -6.95
C LYS A 9 -11.68 -10.03 -7.80
N GLY A 10 -10.94 -9.03 -7.35
CA GLY A 10 -9.83 -8.42 -8.09
C GLY A 10 -8.71 -9.44 -8.40
N PRO A 11 -7.68 -9.04 -9.17
CA PRO A 11 -6.53 -9.92 -9.43
C PRO A 11 -5.89 -10.36 -8.11
N ARG A 12 -5.85 -11.68 -7.87
CA ARG A 12 -5.26 -12.26 -6.65
C ARG A 12 -4.01 -13.05 -6.98
N TRP A 13 -3.02 -12.99 -6.07
CA TRP A 13 -1.94 -13.96 -6.05
C TRP A 13 -2.46 -15.28 -5.49
N VAL A 14 -2.46 -16.33 -6.31
CA VAL A 14 -2.87 -17.68 -5.90
C VAL A 14 -1.92 -18.30 -4.86
N GLY A 15 -0.74 -17.69 -4.63
CA GLY A 15 0.31 -18.18 -3.73
C GLY A 15 0.39 -17.53 -2.35
N ASP A 16 -0.47 -16.55 -2.04
CA ASP A 16 -0.28 -15.69 -0.85
C ASP A 16 -0.68 -16.34 0.48
N ASN A 17 -1.26 -17.56 0.48
CA ASN A 17 -1.71 -18.34 1.66
C ASN A 17 -1.27 -17.67 2.97
N LEU A 18 -2.11 -16.76 3.49
CA LEU A 18 -1.88 -16.02 4.73
C LEU A 18 -2.55 -16.82 5.87
N PRO A 19 -1.95 -17.91 6.40
CA PRO A 19 -2.53 -18.59 7.54
C PRO A 19 -2.52 -17.63 8.74
N ASN A 20 -3.67 -17.54 9.41
CA ASN A 20 -3.81 -16.98 10.76
C ASN A 20 -3.77 -15.46 10.90
N LEU A 21 -4.46 -14.71 10.03
CA LEU A 21 -4.91 -13.36 10.43
C LEU A 21 -5.95 -13.48 11.57
N PRO A 22 -5.88 -12.67 12.64
CA PRO A 22 -6.98 -12.48 13.58
C PRO A 22 -8.32 -12.30 12.85
N LYS A 23 -9.42 -12.82 13.41
CA LYS A 23 -10.73 -12.86 12.75
C LYS A 23 -11.22 -11.46 12.32
N GLU A 24 -10.87 -10.45 13.10
CA GLU A 24 -11.18 -9.05 12.86
C GLU A 24 -10.46 -8.51 11.61
N LEU A 25 -9.22 -8.97 11.35
CA LEU A 25 -8.49 -8.65 10.13
C LEU A 25 -9.02 -9.43 8.93
N GLN A 26 -9.44 -10.68 9.13
CA GLN A 26 -10.07 -11.48 8.07
C GLN A 26 -11.41 -10.87 7.63
N TYR A 27 -12.18 -10.32 8.57
CA TYR A 27 -13.42 -9.63 8.25
C TYR A 27 -13.17 -8.24 7.64
N ALA A 28 -12.29 -7.43 8.22
CA ALA A 28 -12.04 -6.07 7.73
C ALA A 28 -11.49 -6.06 6.30
N GLN A 29 -10.65 -7.03 5.91
CA GLN A 29 -10.15 -7.13 4.53
C GLN A 29 -11.24 -7.49 3.52
N ASP A 30 -12.39 -8.03 3.96
CA ASP A 30 -13.53 -8.35 3.11
C ASP A 30 -14.52 -7.18 3.00
N LEU A 31 -14.39 -6.14 3.83
CA LEU A 31 -15.24 -4.94 3.77
C LEU A 31 -14.89 -4.10 2.52
N PRO A 32 -15.87 -3.74 1.68
CA PRO A 32 -15.61 -2.97 0.48
C PRO A 32 -15.05 -1.58 0.79
N SER A 33 -14.39 -0.99 -0.19
CA SER A 33 -14.02 0.42 -0.14
C SER A 33 -15.29 1.27 -0.01
N LYS A 34 -15.26 2.29 0.84
CA LYS A 34 -16.41 3.17 1.10
C LYS A 34 -16.07 4.57 0.64
N VAL A 35 -16.89 5.13 -0.26
CA VAL A 35 -16.70 6.47 -0.80
C VAL A 35 -17.83 7.37 -0.31
N THR A 36 -17.47 8.50 0.29
CA THR A 36 -18.39 9.55 0.74
C THR A 36 -18.11 10.84 -0.01
N ASP A 37 -18.82 11.92 0.31
CA ASP A 37 -18.54 13.25 -0.26
C ASP A 37 -17.16 13.78 0.14
N THR A 38 -16.64 13.35 1.30
CA THR A 38 -15.42 13.89 1.91
C THR A 38 -14.28 12.88 1.97
N HIS A 39 -14.56 11.57 1.93
CA HIS A 39 -13.56 10.52 2.15
C HIS A 39 -13.62 9.40 1.11
N VAL A 40 -12.47 8.78 0.88
CA VAL A 40 -12.34 7.46 0.26
C VAL A 40 -11.68 6.56 1.29
N PHE A 41 -12.47 5.68 1.90
CA PHE A 41 -12.00 4.65 2.82
C PHE A 41 -11.58 3.42 2.04
N PHE A 42 -10.37 2.93 2.26
CA PHE A 42 -9.83 1.79 1.54
C PHE A 42 -9.00 0.88 2.47
N PHE A 43 -9.25 -0.42 2.37
CA PHE A 43 -8.47 -1.49 2.97
C PHE A 43 -8.69 -2.77 2.18
N GLY A 44 -7.70 -3.64 2.05
CA GLY A 44 -7.78 -4.84 1.21
C GLY A 44 -7.41 -4.58 -0.26
N TYR A 45 -6.81 -5.58 -0.91
CA TYR A 45 -6.11 -5.43 -2.19
C TYR A 45 -6.53 -6.45 -3.26
N ASP A 46 -7.40 -7.41 -2.93
CA ASP A 46 -7.80 -8.52 -3.80
C ASP A 46 -9.29 -8.46 -4.21
N ARG A 47 -9.89 -7.27 -4.19
CA ARG A 47 -11.32 -7.05 -4.49
C ARG A 47 -11.55 -6.27 -5.79
N PRO A 48 -12.77 -6.27 -6.36
CA PRO A 48 -13.02 -5.67 -7.67
C PRO A 48 -13.19 -4.14 -7.60
N GLU A 49 -13.28 -3.54 -6.41
CA GLU A 49 -13.40 -2.09 -6.29
C GLU A 49 -12.13 -1.39 -6.80
N PRO A 50 -12.26 -0.34 -7.62
CA PRO A 50 -11.09 0.34 -8.19
C PRO A 50 -10.17 0.92 -7.11
N GLU A 51 -10.73 1.41 -5.99
CA GLU A 51 -9.98 2.01 -4.88
C GLU A 51 -9.08 1.02 -4.14
N CYS A 52 -9.23 -0.30 -4.35
CA CYS A 52 -8.27 -1.28 -3.85
C CYS A 52 -6.86 -1.03 -4.41
N CYS A 53 -6.74 -0.36 -5.57
CA CYS A 53 -5.45 0.02 -6.10
C CYS A 53 -4.67 1.01 -5.22
N LEU A 54 -5.31 1.66 -4.25
CA LEU A 54 -4.65 2.55 -3.29
C LEU A 54 -3.79 1.78 -2.26
N GLN A 55 -4.02 0.47 -2.09
CA GLN A 55 -3.25 -0.36 -1.16
C GLN A 55 -1.83 -0.66 -1.64
N GLN A 56 -0.90 -0.80 -0.68
CA GLN A 56 0.51 -1.09 -0.97
C GLN A 56 0.73 -2.48 -1.57
N TRP A 57 -0.15 -3.42 -1.21
CA TRP A 57 -0.10 -4.80 -1.65
C TRP A 57 -0.82 -5.02 -2.98
N PHE A 58 -1.47 -3.98 -3.53
CA PHE A 58 -2.18 -4.12 -4.79
C PHE A 58 -1.21 -4.43 -5.94
N PRO A 59 -1.53 -5.43 -6.76
CA PRO A 59 -0.72 -5.83 -7.92
C PRO A 59 -0.58 -4.68 -8.91
N SER A 60 0.60 -4.09 -9.00
CA SER A 60 0.80 -2.92 -9.84
C SER A 60 2.27 -2.83 -10.24
N PRO A 61 2.68 -3.57 -11.29
CA PRO A 61 4.07 -3.58 -11.70
C PRO A 61 4.56 -2.18 -12.12
N PHE A 62 5.78 -1.84 -11.74
CA PHE A 62 6.46 -0.61 -12.17
C PHE A 62 7.98 -0.77 -12.12
N SER A 63 8.68 0.07 -12.88
CA SER A 63 10.14 0.14 -12.89
C SER A 63 10.64 1.26 -11.98
N ALA A 64 11.63 0.99 -11.13
CA ALA A 64 12.35 1.99 -10.34
C ALA A 64 13.75 1.47 -9.97
N ASP A 65 14.73 2.36 -9.81
CA ASP A 65 16.11 2.00 -9.41
C ASP A 65 16.76 0.89 -10.25
N GLY A 66 16.42 0.83 -11.54
CA GLY A 66 16.90 -0.21 -12.46
C GLY A 66 16.32 -1.60 -12.22
N LYS A 67 15.25 -1.71 -11.42
CA LYS A 67 14.58 -2.97 -11.04
C LYS A 67 13.09 -2.92 -11.38
N GLN A 68 12.48 -4.11 -11.50
CA GLN A 68 11.04 -4.27 -11.58
C GLN A 68 10.48 -4.58 -10.19
N PHE A 69 9.43 -3.86 -9.80
CA PHE A 69 8.67 -4.13 -8.58
C PHE A 69 7.26 -4.56 -8.97
N HIS A 70 6.71 -5.54 -8.26
CA HIS A 70 5.35 -6.05 -8.47
C HIS A 70 4.30 -5.31 -7.64
N THR A 71 4.73 -4.73 -6.51
CA THR A 71 3.90 -3.98 -5.55
C THR A 71 4.73 -2.87 -4.91
N THR A 72 4.07 -1.86 -4.36
CA THR A 72 4.78 -0.80 -3.62
C THR A 72 5.23 -1.25 -2.23
N GLU A 73 4.63 -2.31 -1.66
CA GLU A 73 5.17 -3.00 -0.47
C GLU A 73 6.58 -3.55 -0.74
N GLN A 74 6.78 -4.19 -1.90
CA GLN A 74 8.09 -4.71 -2.29
C GLN A 74 9.13 -3.60 -2.39
N PHE A 75 8.78 -2.49 -3.04
CA PHE A 75 9.62 -1.29 -3.11
C PHE A 75 9.95 -0.73 -1.72
N MET A 76 8.94 -0.61 -0.85
CA MET A 76 9.10 -0.11 0.51
C MET A 76 10.08 -0.96 1.33
N MET A 77 9.96 -2.29 1.26
CA MET A 77 10.88 -3.20 1.97
C MET A 77 12.28 -3.20 1.36
N TYR A 78 12.40 -3.08 0.04
CA TYR A 78 13.68 -2.94 -0.65
C TYR A 78 14.46 -1.71 -0.15
N HIS A 79 13.80 -0.54 -0.14
CA HIS A 79 14.42 0.69 0.38
C HIS A 79 14.66 0.67 1.88
N LYS A 80 13.81 -0.02 2.65
CA LYS A 80 14.06 -0.25 4.08
C LYS A 80 15.40 -0.97 4.27
N ALA A 81 15.69 -2.02 3.49
CA ALA A 81 16.96 -2.74 3.56
C ALA A 81 18.15 -1.86 3.15
N LEU A 82 18.02 -1.11 2.05
CA LEU A 82 19.05 -0.17 1.60
C LEU A 82 19.39 0.91 2.65
N LEU A 83 18.38 1.46 3.32
CA LEU A 83 18.58 2.45 4.39
C LEU A 83 19.39 1.91 5.57
N MET A 84 19.37 0.58 5.78
CA MET A 84 20.16 -0.08 6.83
C MET A 84 21.51 -0.60 6.32
N GLY A 85 21.83 -0.38 5.04
CA GLY A 85 23.03 -0.91 4.39
C GLY A 85 22.97 -2.41 4.11
N ASP A 86 21.80 -3.05 4.27
CA ASP A 86 21.61 -4.49 4.08
C ASP A 86 21.31 -4.80 2.60
N THR A 87 22.34 -4.67 1.78
CA THR A 87 22.23 -4.90 0.32
C THR A 87 21.89 -6.34 -0.03
N GLU A 88 22.27 -7.32 0.80
CA GLU A 88 21.94 -8.73 0.59
C GLU A 88 20.42 -8.96 0.73
N VAL A 89 19.81 -8.46 1.81
CA VAL A 89 18.36 -8.55 2.00
C VAL A 89 17.62 -7.72 0.96
N ALA A 90 18.15 -6.56 0.57
CA ALA A 90 17.58 -5.74 -0.49
C ALA A 90 17.47 -6.53 -1.81
N GLU A 91 18.53 -7.20 -2.27
CA GLU A 91 18.49 -8.00 -3.49
C GLU A 91 17.54 -9.21 -3.37
N LYS A 92 17.47 -9.85 -2.19
CA LYS A 92 16.47 -10.90 -1.94
C LYS A 92 15.04 -10.37 -2.08
N ILE A 93 14.74 -9.18 -1.54
CA ILE A 93 13.43 -8.54 -1.63
C ILE A 93 13.10 -8.18 -3.09
N ALA A 94 14.06 -7.60 -3.82
CA ALA A 94 13.90 -7.27 -5.23
C ALA A 94 13.58 -8.50 -6.09
N GLY A 95 14.09 -9.68 -5.72
CA GLY A 95 13.79 -10.96 -6.37
C GLY A 95 12.52 -11.66 -5.89
N THR A 96 11.68 -11.03 -5.06
CA THR A 96 10.40 -11.64 -4.63
C THR A 96 9.25 -11.33 -5.58
N ASP A 97 8.35 -12.29 -5.74
CA ASP A 97 7.16 -12.12 -6.58
C ASP A 97 5.92 -11.66 -5.78
N THR A 98 5.93 -11.80 -4.44
CA THR A 98 4.76 -11.52 -3.60
C THR A 98 5.04 -10.49 -2.51
N PRO A 99 4.06 -9.61 -2.20
CA PRO A 99 4.21 -8.63 -1.12
C PRO A 99 4.38 -9.30 0.25
N ALA A 100 3.77 -10.47 0.48
CA ALA A 100 3.93 -11.23 1.71
C ALA A 100 5.39 -11.66 1.94
N LYS A 101 6.07 -12.17 0.91
CA LYS A 101 7.47 -12.57 0.99
C LYS A 101 8.40 -11.36 1.13
N ALA A 102 8.12 -10.27 0.40
CA ALA A 102 8.85 -9.02 0.55
C ALA A 102 8.75 -8.48 2.00
N LYS A 103 7.55 -8.48 2.59
CA LYS A 103 7.32 -8.06 3.97
C LYS A 103 8.01 -8.97 4.98
N GLN A 104 8.00 -10.29 4.74
CA GLN A 104 8.73 -11.25 5.58
C GLN A 104 10.22 -10.91 5.60
N LEU A 105 10.85 -10.80 4.43
CA LEU A 105 12.27 -10.44 4.33
C LEU A 105 12.56 -9.04 4.89
N GLY A 106 11.63 -8.10 4.74
CA GLY A 106 11.70 -6.78 5.36
C GLY A 106 11.74 -6.79 6.89
N ARG A 107 11.31 -7.87 7.54
CA ARG A 107 11.48 -8.10 9.00
C ARG A 107 12.85 -8.68 9.35
N GLU A 108 13.53 -9.27 8.37
CA GLU A 108 14.86 -9.89 8.52
C GLU A 108 16.00 -8.90 8.24
N VAL A 109 15.71 -7.66 7.84
CA VAL A 109 16.70 -6.60 7.62
C VAL A 109 17.58 -6.42 8.86
N GLY A 110 18.87 -6.65 8.69
CA GLY A 110 19.88 -6.49 9.72
C GLY A 110 20.09 -5.02 10.11
N TYR A 111 20.62 -4.82 11.32
CA TYR A 111 21.04 -3.49 11.82
C TYR A 111 19.96 -2.41 11.77
N PHE A 112 18.68 -2.81 11.96
CA PHE A 112 17.56 -1.89 11.83
C PHE A 112 17.63 -0.72 12.83
N GLN A 113 17.69 0.50 12.31
CA GLN A 113 17.68 1.73 13.08
C GLN A 113 16.35 2.46 12.90
N GLN A 114 15.53 2.43 13.95
CA GLN A 114 14.18 3.00 13.93
C GLN A 114 14.18 4.49 13.52
N GLN A 115 15.16 5.27 13.98
CA GLN A 115 15.22 6.70 13.68
C GLN A 115 15.46 6.95 12.19
N ILE A 116 16.44 6.27 11.58
CA ILE A 116 16.70 6.35 10.14
C ILE A 116 15.43 6.00 9.35
N TRP A 117 14.73 4.95 9.76
CA TRP A 117 13.47 4.58 9.12
C TRP A 117 12.38 5.65 9.29
N ASN A 118 12.20 6.18 10.50
CA ASN A 118 11.21 7.23 10.76
C ASN A 118 11.46 8.48 9.91
N ASP A 119 12.73 8.86 9.72
CA ASP A 119 13.12 10.04 8.96
C ASP A 119 12.92 9.88 7.44
N ASN A 120 12.81 8.63 6.96
CA ASN A 120 12.81 8.33 5.51
C ASN A 120 11.54 7.63 5.00
N CYS A 121 10.77 6.96 5.87
CA CYS A 121 9.70 6.07 5.43
C CYS A 121 8.60 6.76 4.65
N ASP A 122 8.22 7.99 5.03
CA ASP A 122 7.20 8.76 4.32
C ASP A 122 7.62 9.05 2.87
N ARG A 123 8.89 9.41 2.65
CA ARG A 123 9.45 9.64 1.31
C ARG A 123 9.50 8.34 0.51
N VAL A 124 9.94 7.23 1.12
CA VAL A 124 10.01 5.92 0.45
C VAL A 124 8.62 5.49 -0.03
N VAL A 125 7.60 5.57 0.83
CA VAL A 125 6.23 5.20 0.46
C VAL A 125 5.66 6.15 -0.61
N GLU A 126 5.95 7.45 -0.53
CA GLU A 126 5.53 8.40 -1.55
C GLU A 126 6.16 8.12 -2.91
N GLU A 127 7.48 7.89 -2.99
CA GLU A 127 8.16 7.60 -4.26
C GLU A 127 7.68 6.29 -4.90
N GLY A 128 7.47 5.25 -4.09
CA GLY A 128 6.93 3.98 -4.60
C GLY A 128 5.53 4.16 -5.19
N ASN A 129 4.64 4.84 -4.47
CA ASN A 129 3.30 5.13 -4.97
C ASN A 129 3.33 6.06 -6.21
N HIS A 130 4.19 7.07 -6.21
CA HIS A 130 4.36 7.93 -7.37
C HIS A 130 4.81 7.14 -8.59
N ALA A 131 5.82 6.27 -8.47
CA ALA A 131 6.28 5.41 -9.56
C ALA A 131 5.15 4.50 -10.08
N LYS A 132 4.41 3.85 -9.17
CA LYS A 132 3.22 3.04 -9.47
C LYS A 132 2.19 3.82 -10.28
N PHE A 133 1.68 4.92 -9.76
CA PHE A 133 0.58 5.67 -10.38
C PHE A 133 1.02 6.46 -11.61
N LYS A 134 2.31 6.80 -11.75
CA LYS A 134 2.84 7.41 -12.97
C LYS A 134 2.90 6.44 -14.13
N GLN A 135 3.25 5.17 -13.87
CA GLN A 135 3.45 4.14 -14.89
C GLN A 135 2.20 3.32 -15.21
N ASN A 136 1.17 3.37 -14.36
CA ASN A 136 -0.08 2.64 -14.57
C ASN A 136 -1.24 3.63 -14.79
N GLU A 137 -1.57 3.91 -16.05
CA GLU A 137 -2.54 4.97 -16.43
C GLU A 137 -3.94 4.76 -15.86
N GLU A 138 -4.44 3.51 -15.88
CA GLU A 138 -5.76 3.19 -15.30
C GLU A 138 -5.79 3.44 -13.80
N LEU A 139 -4.74 3.03 -13.07
CA LEU A 139 -4.63 3.27 -11.63
C LEU A 139 -4.47 4.76 -11.34
N ARG A 140 -3.74 5.48 -12.21
CA ARG A 140 -3.62 6.95 -12.15
C ARG A 140 -4.97 7.61 -12.20
N ALA A 141 -5.83 7.17 -13.12
CA ALA A 141 -7.18 7.70 -13.27
C ALA A 141 -8.02 7.48 -12.00
N VAL A 142 -7.89 6.32 -11.35
CA VAL A 142 -8.54 6.06 -10.04
C VAL A 142 -8.06 7.05 -8.99
N LEU A 143 -6.74 7.21 -8.81
CA LEU A 143 -6.18 8.11 -7.80
C LEU A 143 -6.61 9.57 -8.05
N LEU A 144 -6.53 10.05 -9.29
CA LEU A 144 -6.95 11.42 -9.64
C LEU A 144 -8.48 11.60 -9.49
N GLY A 145 -9.27 10.58 -9.82
CA GLY A 145 -10.73 10.56 -9.70
C GLY A 145 -11.24 10.69 -8.27
N THR A 146 -10.41 10.41 -7.26
CA THR A 146 -10.74 10.68 -5.86
C THR A 146 -10.97 12.17 -5.58
N GLY A 147 -10.47 13.06 -6.45
CA GLY A 147 -10.69 14.51 -6.38
C GLY A 147 -9.97 15.13 -5.19
N GLN A 148 -10.70 15.89 -4.38
CA GLN A 148 -10.18 16.51 -3.15
C GLN A 148 -10.53 15.72 -1.88
N ARG A 149 -11.13 14.53 -2.02
CA ARG A 149 -11.49 13.69 -0.86
C ARG A 149 -10.24 13.25 -0.11
N ALA A 150 -10.38 13.13 1.21
CA ALA A 150 -9.34 12.55 2.04
C ALA A 150 -9.25 11.03 1.79
N LEU A 151 -8.04 10.51 1.64
CA LEU A 151 -7.79 9.09 1.45
C LEU A 151 -7.53 8.46 2.81
N VAL A 152 -8.33 7.48 3.20
CA VAL A 152 -8.30 6.92 4.55
C VAL A 152 -8.03 5.42 4.49
N GLU A 153 -6.85 5.03 4.95
CA GLU A 153 -6.44 3.64 5.04
C GLU A 153 -7.06 3.03 6.31
N THR A 154 -8.00 2.09 6.13
CA THR A 154 -8.84 1.55 7.22
C THR A 154 -8.37 0.18 7.73
N SER A 155 -7.05 -0.01 7.87
CA SER A 155 -6.54 -1.18 8.58
C SER A 155 -6.83 -1.06 10.07
N PRO A 156 -7.55 -2.01 10.70
CA PRO A 156 -7.94 -1.90 12.11
C PRO A 156 -6.78 -2.10 13.09
N ASN A 157 -5.68 -2.71 12.65
CA ASN A 157 -4.52 -2.99 13.51
C ASN A 157 -3.28 -2.14 13.18
N ASP A 158 -3.38 -1.24 12.21
CA ASP A 158 -2.32 -0.30 11.88
C ASP A 158 -2.75 1.13 12.21
N ARG A 159 -2.12 1.74 13.22
CA ARG A 159 -2.37 3.12 13.63
C ARG A 159 -1.30 4.10 13.14
N LEU A 160 -0.32 3.63 12.38
CA LEU A 160 0.73 4.45 11.80
C LEU A 160 0.45 4.71 10.32
N TRP A 161 0.34 3.65 9.52
CA TRP A 161 -0.01 3.77 8.11
C TRP A 161 -1.51 3.88 7.90
N GLY A 162 -2.29 3.24 8.79
CA GLY A 162 -3.75 3.28 8.84
C GLY A 162 -4.33 4.12 9.98
N ILE A 163 -5.67 4.11 10.06
CA ILE A 163 -6.42 4.77 11.15
C ILE A 163 -6.69 3.87 12.35
N GLY A 164 -6.47 2.55 12.26
CA GLY A 164 -6.80 1.62 13.35
C GLY A 164 -8.30 1.38 13.55
N PHE A 165 -9.11 1.60 12.51
CA PHE A 165 -10.53 1.28 12.43
C PHE A 165 -10.81 0.72 11.04
N ASN A 166 -11.79 -0.19 10.94
CA ASN A 166 -12.29 -0.64 9.65
C ASN A 166 -13.24 0.42 9.03
N SER A 167 -13.67 0.24 7.78
CA SER A 167 -14.48 1.24 7.05
C SER A 167 -15.90 1.45 7.59
N GLU A 168 -16.44 0.52 8.40
CA GLU A 168 -17.74 0.66 9.06
C GLU A 168 -17.63 1.45 10.36
N GLU A 169 -16.51 1.34 11.07
CA GLU A 169 -16.28 1.96 12.38
C GLU A 169 -15.54 3.31 12.30
N ALA A 170 -14.97 3.64 11.14
CA ALA A 170 -14.13 4.81 10.94
C ALA A 170 -14.88 6.12 11.22
N GLU A 171 -16.05 6.32 10.60
CA GLU A 171 -16.82 7.56 10.72
C GLU A 171 -17.36 7.74 12.15
N GLY A 172 -17.21 8.94 12.70
CA GLY A 172 -17.59 9.28 14.06
C GLY A 172 -16.56 8.90 15.13
N ASN A 173 -15.38 8.41 14.74
CA ASN A 173 -14.23 8.16 15.62
C ASN A 173 -12.96 8.90 15.16
N GLU A 174 -13.10 9.96 14.37
CA GLU A 174 -11.99 10.70 13.75
C GLU A 174 -10.95 11.17 14.79
N GLU A 175 -11.39 11.54 15.99
CA GLU A 175 -10.53 11.96 17.10
C GLU A 175 -9.66 10.83 17.67
N LYS A 176 -10.04 9.58 17.41
CA LYS A 176 -9.32 8.37 17.83
C LYS A 176 -8.51 7.75 16.70
N TRP A 177 -8.53 8.31 15.49
CA TRP A 177 -7.80 7.73 14.37
C TRP A 177 -6.29 7.70 14.63
N GLY A 178 -5.63 6.72 14.01
CA GLY A 178 -4.18 6.66 13.85
C GLY A 178 -3.68 7.76 12.91
N GLN A 179 -2.40 7.67 12.55
CA GLN A 179 -1.73 8.72 11.77
C GLN A 179 -2.14 8.73 10.29
N ASN A 180 -2.68 7.62 9.75
CA ASN A 180 -3.07 7.48 8.35
C ASN A 180 -1.97 7.94 7.37
N LYS A 181 -0.72 7.54 7.61
CA LYS A 181 0.42 7.98 6.79
C LYS A 181 0.28 7.58 5.33
N LEU A 182 -0.34 6.43 5.03
CA LEU A 182 -0.52 5.98 3.64
C LEU A 182 -1.49 6.89 2.89
N GLY A 183 -2.65 7.18 3.50
CA GLY A 183 -3.62 8.12 2.93
C GLY A 183 -3.00 9.47 2.56
N LYS A 184 -2.27 10.06 3.53
CA LYS A 184 -1.54 11.32 3.33
C LYS A 184 -0.47 11.24 2.24
N ALA A 185 0.24 10.11 2.13
CA ALA A 185 1.23 9.91 1.07
C ALA A 185 0.57 9.87 -0.31
N LEU A 186 -0.56 9.15 -0.45
CA LEU A 186 -1.32 9.08 -1.69
C LEU A 186 -1.89 10.44 -2.10
N GLU A 187 -2.33 11.26 -1.15
CA GLU A 187 -2.78 12.63 -1.41
C GLU A 187 -1.64 13.50 -1.97
N ARG A 188 -0.43 13.41 -1.40
CA ARG A 188 0.75 14.10 -1.96
C ARG A 188 1.14 13.58 -3.35
N VAL A 189 1.04 12.27 -3.59
CA VAL A 189 1.24 11.69 -4.92
C VAL A 189 0.20 12.21 -5.91
N ARG A 190 -1.09 12.29 -5.52
CA ARG A 190 -2.16 12.87 -6.33
C ARG A 190 -1.83 14.31 -6.73
N GLU A 191 -1.39 15.13 -5.78
CA GLU A 191 -0.96 16.52 -6.06
C GLU A 191 0.24 16.61 -7.00
N ARG A 192 1.25 15.74 -6.83
CA ARG A 192 2.42 15.66 -7.72
C ARG A 192 2.01 15.32 -9.15
N LEU A 193 1.14 14.32 -9.32
CA LEU A 193 0.69 13.86 -10.63
C LEU A 193 -0.19 14.89 -11.35
N LEU A 194 -0.98 15.68 -10.61
CA LEU A 194 -1.74 16.79 -11.21
C LEU A 194 -0.80 17.86 -11.80
N LYS A 195 0.33 18.15 -11.15
CA LYS A 195 1.34 19.09 -11.64
C LYS A 195 2.08 18.58 -12.87
N ASP A 196 2.30 17.27 -12.98
CA ASP A 196 2.93 16.64 -14.17
C ASP A 196 2.06 16.73 -15.44
N VAL A 197 0.76 16.98 -15.29
CA VAL A 197 -0.21 17.15 -16.40
C VAL A 197 -0.44 18.63 -16.75
N SER A 198 0.06 19.56 -15.92
CA SER A 198 -0.08 21.01 -16.05
C SER A 198 1.01 21.62 -16.94
#